data_AF-A0A231PL07-F1
#
_entry.id   AF-A0A231PL07-F1
#
_cell.length_a   1.000
_cell.length_b   1.000
_cell.length_c   1.000
_cell.angle_alpha   90.00
_cell.angle_beta   90.00
_cell.angle_gamma   90.00
#
_symmetry.space_group_name_H-M   'P 1'
#
loop_
_entity.id
_entity.type
_entity.pdbx_description
1 polymer ?
#
loop_
_entity_poly.entity_id
_entity_poly.type
_entity_poly.pdbx_seq_one_letter_code
_entity_poly.pdbx_strand_id
1 'polypeptide(L)'
;MVPYIVWNGPAPTTAAQQSVTTGTSIKTMLQLATPSTRQIQLLEWGFSLDDPPGADGVVELLQTDVAATVTAHVNAGVQNLDPNGANTLLTLGTSATGYTATAEGTTTASRVFDTVSLSSVSGESGLQYVRQWMPDTRPIIAVSRFLRVRATTPTTATDMRCWVIFQEVG
;
A
#
# COMPACT_ATOMS: atom_id res chain seq x y z
N MET A 1 13.06 16.53 5.18
CA MET A 1 13.15 15.16 4.62
C MET A 1 12.35 15.13 3.34
N VAL A 2 12.81 14.34 2.39
CA VAL A 2 12.21 14.28 1.07
C VAL A 2 11.16 13.15 1.05
N PRO A 3 9.91 13.42 0.65
CA PRO A 3 8.88 12.41 0.58
C PRO A 3 8.97 11.57 -0.69
N TYR A 4 8.50 10.33 -0.59
CA TYR A 4 8.39 9.37 -1.67
C TYR A 4 6.93 8.97 -1.87
N ILE A 5 6.55 8.67 -3.10
CA ILE A 5 5.27 8.04 -3.43
C ILE A 5 5.51 6.68 -4.07
N VAL A 6 4.68 5.70 -3.71
CA VAL A 6 4.66 4.38 -4.33
C VAL A 6 3.23 3.95 -4.61
N TRP A 7 3.02 3.40 -5.81
CA TRP A 7 1.72 2.92 -6.30
C TRP A 7 1.70 1.39 -6.34
N ASN A 8 0.53 0.78 -6.25
CA ASN A 8 0.35 -0.67 -6.40
C ASN A 8 0.46 -1.17 -7.84
N GLY A 9 1.46 -0.71 -8.59
CA GLY A 9 1.67 -1.13 -9.96
C GLY A 9 3.04 -0.72 -10.48
N PRO A 10 3.40 -1.14 -11.70
CA PRO A 10 4.65 -0.72 -12.32
C PRO A 10 4.65 0.81 -12.50
N ALA A 11 5.83 1.41 -12.47
CA ALA A 11 5.99 2.84 -12.75
C ALA A 11 5.40 3.16 -14.14
N PRO A 12 4.55 4.19 -14.27
CA PRO A 12 3.94 4.51 -15.54
C PRO A 12 5.02 5.08 -16.46
N THR A 13 5.31 4.37 -17.55
CA THR A 13 6.25 4.80 -18.58
C THR A 13 5.46 5.10 -19.85
N THR A 14 5.41 4.16 -20.79
CA THR A 14 4.58 4.25 -22.01
C THR A 14 3.13 3.79 -21.77
N ALA A 15 2.88 3.09 -20.66
CA ALA A 15 1.56 2.64 -20.25
C ALA A 15 1.05 3.44 -19.04
N ALA A 16 -0.27 3.62 -18.96
CA ALA A 16 -0.92 4.25 -17.82
C ALA A 16 -0.73 3.42 -16.52
N GLN A 17 -0.89 4.08 -15.37
CA GLN A 17 -0.89 3.41 -14.07
C GLN A 17 -1.99 2.34 -14.02
N GLN A 18 -1.59 1.08 -13.92
CA GLN A 18 -2.51 -0.05 -13.93
C GLN A 18 -3.27 -0.13 -12.60
N SER A 19 -4.56 -0.46 -12.67
CA SER A 19 -5.29 -0.99 -11.53
C SER A 19 -4.96 -2.47 -11.35
N VAL A 20 -5.05 -2.94 -10.11
CA VAL A 20 -4.79 -4.33 -9.75
C VAL A 20 -6.05 -4.93 -9.18
N THR A 21 -6.41 -6.11 -9.67
CA THR A 21 -7.55 -6.87 -9.17
C THR A 21 -7.34 -7.25 -7.71
N THR A 22 -8.30 -6.88 -6.87
CA THR A 22 -8.39 -7.24 -5.45
C THR A 22 -8.64 -8.75 -5.27
N GLY A 23 -8.81 -9.21 -4.03
CA GLY A 23 -9.07 -10.62 -3.73
C GLY A 23 -10.41 -10.82 -3.04
N THR A 24 -11.05 -11.96 -3.32
CA THR A 24 -12.20 -12.47 -2.56
C THR A 24 -11.80 -13.00 -1.18
N SER A 25 -10.49 -13.13 -0.94
CA SER A 25 -9.83 -13.24 0.36
C SER A 25 -8.86 -12.07 0.52
N ILE A 26 -8.36 -11.86 1.75
CA ILE A 26 -7.37 -10.83 2.05
C ILE A 26 -6.22 -10.92 1.02
N LYS A 27 -6.00 -9.81 0.31
CA LYS A 27 -4.90 -9.66 -0.63
C LYS A 27 -4.12 -8.40 -0.30
N THR A 28 -2.81 -8.54 -0.15
CA THR A 28 -1.86 -7.43 -0.06
C THR A 28 -1.74 -6.80 -1.44
N MET A 29 -2.18 -5.56 -1.54
CA MET A 29 -2.21 -4.79 -2.77
C MET A 29 -0.91 -4.01 -2.96
N LEU A 30 -0.36 -3.51 -1.86
CA LEU A 30 0.92 -2.81 -1.81
C LEU A 30 1.65 -3.17 -0.50
N GLN A 31 2.95 -3.45 -0.59
CA GLN A 31 3.83 -3.76 0.54
C GLN A 31 5.11 -2.91 0.46
N LEU A 32 5.48 -2.27 1.57
CA LEU A 32 6.77 -1.57 1.72
C LEU A 32 7.57 -2.24 2.83
N ALA A 33 8.82 -2.61 2.54
CA ALA A 33 9.72 -3.26 3.49
C ALA A 33 10.78 -2.28 3.99
N THR A 34 10.68 -1.91 5.26
CA THR A 34 11.69 -1.07 5.92
C THR A 34 12.99 -1.85 6.11
N PRO A 35 14.16 -1.26 5.80
CA PRO A 35 15.44 -1.90 6.09
C PRO A 35 15.69 -1.96 7.61
N SER A 36 16.75 -2.64 8.02
CA SER A 36 17.12 -2.77 9.44
C SER A 36 17.67 -1.47 10.06
N THR A 37 17.93 -0.44 9.25
CA THR A 37 18.61 0.79 9.66
C THR A 37 17.74 2.04 9.56
N ARG A 38 16.59 1.97 8.90
CA ARG A 38 15.72 3.13 8.64
C ARG A 38 14.26 2.78 8.83
N GLN A 39 13.54 3.70 9.44
CA GLN A 39 12.09 3.64 9.60
C GLN A 39 11.43 4.47 8.50
N ILE A 40 10.13 4.31 8.30
CA ILE A 40 9.35 5.23 7.47
C ILE A 40 8.24 5.87 8.30
N GLN A 41 8.02 7.15 8.08
CA GLN A 41 6.89 7.89 8.62
C GLN A 41 5.86 8.11 7.51
N LEU A 42 4.61 7.73 7.77
CA LEU A 42 3.52 7.89 6.81
C LEU A 42 3.04 9.34 6.79
N LEU A 43 2.84 9.87 5.59
CA LEU A 43 2.37 11.24 5.36
C LEU A 43 0.94 11.24 4.84
N GLU A 44 0.66 10.34 3.91
CA GLU A 44 -0.62 10.23 3.24
C GLU A 44 -0.80 8.84 2.65
N TRP A 45 -2.03 8.35 2.55
CA TRP A 45 -2.36 7.17 1.78
C TRP A 45 -3.74 7.30 1.14
N GLY A 46 -3.96 6.51 0.11
CA GLY A 46 -5.26 6.49 -0.54
C GLY A 46 -5.44 5.32 -1.50
N PHE A 47 -6.67 5.20 -1.97
CA PHE A 47 -7.03 4.24 -2.99
C PHE A 47 -8.21 4.74 -3.84
N SER A 48 -8.37 4.12 -5.00
CA SER A 48 -9.56 4.19 -5.82
C SER A 48 -9.92 2.82 -6.37
N LEU A 49 -11.22 2.52 -6.45
CA LEU A 49 -11.76 1.34 -7.12
C LEU A 49 -12.42 1.75 -8.44
N ASP A 50 -12.36 0.85 -9.42
CA ASP A 50 -12.96 1.05 -10.74
C ASP A 50 -14.49 0.77 -10.73
N ASP A 51 -14.99 0.01 -9.73
CA ASP A 51 -16.40 -0.36 -9.57
C ASP A 51 -16.74 -0.61 -8.07
N PRO A 52 -18.01 -0.68 -7.64
CA PRO A 52 -18.35 -1.22 -6.32
C PRO A 52 -18.05 -2.72 -6.22
N PRO A 53 -17.73 -3.24 -5.03
CA PRO A 53 -17.59 -4.68 -4.83
C PRO A 53 -18.96 -5.37 -4.86
N GLY A 54 -18.99 -6.67 -5.20
CA GLY A 54 -20.25 -7.45 -5.25
C GLY A 54 -20.91 -7.69 -3.88
N ALA A 55 -20.16 -7.51 -2.81
CA ALA A 55 -20.61 -7.52 -1.42
C ALA A 55 -19.72 -6.57 -0.61
N ASP A 56 -20.17 -6.17 0.59
CA ASP A 56 -19.45 -5.20 1.40
C ASP A 56 -18.02 -5.68 1.70
N GLY A 57 -17.07 -4.78 1.46
CA GLY A 57 -15.64 -5.06 1.50
C GLY A 57 -14.89 -4.17 2.49
N VAL A 58 -13.60 -4.43 2.63
CA VAL A 58 -12.72 -3.67 3.53
C VAL A 58 -11.36 -3.44 2.89
N VAL A 59 -10.86 -2.22 3.01
CA VAL A 59 -9.47 -1.85 2.70
C VAL A 59 -8.78 -1.41 3.99
N GLU A 60 -7.62 -1.99 4.27
CA GLU A 60 -6.90 -1.77 5.53
C GLU A 60 -5.48 -1.29 5.26
N LEU A 61 -5.02 -0.35 6.10
CA LEU A 61 -3.63 0.05 6.20
C LEU A 61 -3.07 -0.40 7.54
N LEU A 62 -2.01 -1.21 7.50
CA LEU A 62 -1.43 -1.78 8.70
C LEU A 62 0.06 -2.08 8.55
N GLN A 63 0.73 -2.24 9.69
CA GLN A 63 2.04 -2.83 9.78
C GLN A 63 1.93 -4.33 10.09
N THR A 64 2.82 -5.14 9.51
CA THR A 64 2.97 -6.58 9.80
C THR A 64 4.43 -6.96 10.06
N ASP A 65 4.62 -8.14 10.63
CA ASP A 65 5.92 -8.75 10.97
C ASP A 65 6.44 -9.76 9.94
N VAL A 66 5.54 -10.39 9.17
CA VAL A 66 5.87 -11.29 8.06
C VAL A 66 5.58 -10.59 6.72
N ALA A 67 6.29 -10.97 5.66
CA ALA A 67 6.10 -10.46 4.30
C ALA A 67 5.11 -11.31 3.50
N ALA A 68 4.37 -10.69 2.59
CA ALA A 68 3.67 -11.37 1.51
C ALA A 68 4.67 -11.63 0.37
N THR A 69 4.40 -12.66 -0.42
CA THR A 69 5.04 -12.83 -1.73
C THR A 69 4.35 -11.91 -2.72
N VAL A 70 5.07 -10.90 -3.21
CA VAL A 70 4.56 -9.82 -4.06
C VAL A 70 5.30 -9.78 -5.40
N THR A 71 4.70 -9.11 -6.38
CA THR A 71 5.45 -8.64 -7.55
C THR A 71 6.40 -7.54 -7.09
N ALA A 72 7.70 -7.76 -7.23
CA ALA A 72 8.71 -6.84 -6.73
C ALA A 72 8.66 -5.49 -7.45
N HIS A 73 8.79 -4.40 -6.70
CA HIS A 73 9.10 -3.11 -7.30
C HIS A 73 10.56 -3.08 -7.76
N VAL A 74 10.80 -2.32 -8.84
CA VAL A 74 12.12 -1.78 -9.18
C VAL A 74 12.23 -0.36 -8.61
N ASN A 75 13.44 0.20 -8.54
CA ASN A 75 13.67 1.53 -7.97
C ASN A 75 12.76 2.62 -8.57
N ALA A 76 12.51 2.58 -9.88
CA ALA A 76 11.63 3.54 -10.55
C ALA A 76 10.16 3.50 -10.06
N GLY A 77 9.74 2.43 -9.40
CA GLY A 77 8.40 2.29 -8.82
C GLY A 77 8.24 3.03 -7.49
N VAL A 78 9.33 3.40 -6.82
CA VAL A 78 9.31 4.24 -5.61
C VAL A 78 9.82 5.61 -6.00
N GLN A 79 8.89 6.52 -6.29
CA GLN A 79 9.20 7.81 -6.88
C GLN A 79 9.56 8.81 -5.80
N ASN A 80 10.72 9.44 -5.95
CA ASN A 80 11.09 10.59 -5.14
C ASN A 80 10.28 11.82 -5.59
N LEU A 81 9.63 12.52 -4.66
CA LEU A 81 8.87 13.74 -4.95
C LEU A 81 9.76 15.00 -5.05
N ASP A 82 11.04 14.91 -4.67
CA ASP A 82 12.09 15.83 -5.10
C ASP A 82 12.84 15.20 -6.30
N PRO A 83 12.76 15.79 -7.50
CA PRO A 83 13.44 15.27 -8.69
C PRO A 83 14.96 15.11 -8.55
N ASN A 84 15.60 15.83 -7.61
CA ASN A 84 17.03 15.77 -7.36
C ASN A 84 17.39 14.97 -6.09
N GLY A 85 16.39 14.39 -5.43
CA GLY A 85 16.58 13.65 -4.19
C GLY A 85 17.20 12.27 -4.41
N ALA A 86 17.73 11.69 -3.33
CA ALA A 86 18.31 10.35 -3.35
C ALA A 86 17.23 9.27 -3.51
N ASN A 87 17.64 8.11 -4.06
CA ASN A 87 16.80 6.92 -4.10
C ASN A 87 16.40 6.45 -2.70
N THR A 88 15.28 5.76 -2.61
CA THR A 88 14.82 5.13 -1.38
C THR A 88 15.79 4.06 -0.88
N LEU A 89 15.84 3.86 0.43
CA LEU A 89 16.53 2.79 1.13
C LEU A 89 15.61 1.60 1.46
N LEU A 90 14.35 1.62 1.02
CA LEU A 90 13.46 0.47 1.13
C LEU A 90 14.10 -0.77 0.51
N THR A 91 13.89 -1.92 1.15
CA THR A 91 14.35 -3.20 0.58
C THR A 91 13.40 -3.61 -0.53
N LEU A 92 13.90 -3.78 -1.74
CA LEU A 92 13.12 -4.21 -2.91
C LEU A 92 13.26 -5.72 -3.10
N GLY A 93 12.17 -6.39 -3.50
CA GLY A 93 12.19 -7.83 -3.75
C GLY A 93 10.82 -8.49 -3.56
N THR A 94 10.71 -9.75 -3.99
CA THR A 94 9.44 -10.49 -3.97
C THR A 94 8.94 -10.84 -2.57
N SER A 95 9.81 -10.79 -1.56
CA SER A 95 9.46 -10.91 -0.14
C SER A 95 9.74 -9.62 0.63
N ALA A 96 9.72 -8.48 -0.07
CA ALA A 96 10.05 -7.17 0.48
C ALA A 96 9.10 -6.09 -0.12
N THR A 97 9.61 -5.01 -0.70
CA THR A 97 8.76 -3.96 -1.30
C THR A 97 8.25 -4.39 -2.68
N GLY A 98 6.93 -4.30 -2.86
CA GLY A 98 6.24 -4.72 -4.08
C GLY A 98 4.74 -4.52 -4.01
N TYR A 99 4.05 -4.99 -5.04
CA TYR A 99 2.61 -4.88 -5.20
C TYR A 99 2.02 -6.21 -5.63
N THR A 100 0.70 -6.36 -5.49
CA THR A 100 -0.07 -7.57 -5.82
C THR A 100 0.51 -8.88 -5.29
N ALA A 101 -0.01 -9.33 -4.15
CA ALA A 101 0.42 -10.58 -3.57
C ALA A 101 -0.06 -11.81 -4.34
N THR A 102 0.81 -12.80 -4.45
CA THR A 102 0.50 -14.18 -4.84
C THR A 102 0.36 -15.10 -3.63
N ALA A 103 0.91 -14.71 -2.47
CA ALA A 103 0.71 -15.36 -1.18
C ALA A 103 0.85 -14.34 -0.03
N GLU A 104 -0.04 -14.39 0.97
CA GLU A 104 -0.08 -13.38 2.05
C GLU A 104 0.99 -13.57 3.15
N GLY A 105 1.50 -14.80 3.29
CA GLY A 105 2.26 -15.22 4.47
C GLY A 105 1.38 -15.31 5.73
N THR A 106 1.93 -15.86 6.81
CA THR A 106 1.24 -15.98 8.10
C THR A 106 1.76 -14.90 9.05
N THR A 107 1.04 -13.77 9.13
CA THR A 107 1.38 -12.68 10.05
C THR A 107 1.14 -13.10 11.49
N THR A 108 2.12 -12.91 12.38
CA THR A 108 1.97 -13.23 13.82
C THR A 108 1.75 -11.99 14.68
N ALA A 109 2.14 -10.81 14.18
CA ALA A 109 1.89 -9.53 14.83
C ALA A 109 1.51 -8.44 13.81
N SER A 110 0.48 -7.67 14.12
CA SER A 110 0.00 -6.57 13.28
C SER A 110 -0.34 -5.34 14.11
N ARG A 111 -0.25 -4.16 13.47
CA ARG A 111 -0.75 -2.88 14.02
C ARG A 111 -1.52 -2.14 12.94
N VAL A 112 -2.82 -2.00 13.14
CA VAL A 112 -3.72 -1.31 12.20
C VAL A 112 -3.60 0.20 12.39
N PHE A 113 -3.52 0.93 11.30
CA PHE A 113 -3.50 2.40 11.28
C PHE A 113 -4.80 2.98 10.75
N ASP A 114 -5.41 2.28 9.80
CA ASP A 114 -6.65 2.70 9.17
C ASP A 114 -7.44 1.54 8.59
N THR A 115 -8.75 1.70 8.52
CA THR A 115 -9.67 0.70 7.97
C THR A 115 -10.86 1.42 7.35
N VAL A 116 -11.12 1.13 6.08
CA VAL A 116 -12.19 1.73 5.30
C VAL A 116 -13.14 0.64 4.85
N SER A 117 -14.41 0.74 5.23
CA SER A 117 -15.47 -0.14 4.74
C SER A 117 -15.93 0.34 3.37
N LEU A 118 -16.19 -0.61 2.49
CA LEU A 118 -16.76 -0.39 1.17
C LEU A 118 -18.16 -0.99 1.16
N SER A 119 -19.16 -0.20 0.77
CA SER A 119 -20.49 -0.72 0.48
C SER A 119 -20.51 -1.31 -0.93
N SER A 120 -21.24 -2.41 -1.07
CA SER A 120 -21.62 -2.99 -2.36
C SER A 120 -22.68 -2.19 -3.11
N VAL A 121 -23.35 -1.26 -2.43
CA VAL A 121 -24.40 -0.42 -2.99
C VAL A 121 -23.81 0.91 -3.47
N SER A 122 -23.96 1.18 -4.76
CA SER A 122 -23.49 2.41 -5.38
C SER A 122 -24.03 3.66 -4.66
N GLY A 123 -23.12 4.53 -4.22
CA GLY A 123 -23.44 5.80 -3.58
C GLY A 123 -23.52 5.77 -2.05
N GLU A 124 -23.47 4.60 -1.40
CA GLU A 124 -23.42 4.50 0.06
C GLU A 124 -22.02 4.71 0.63
N SER A 125 -20.98 4.34 -0.13
CA SER A 125 -19.58 4.64 0.18
C SER A 125 -18.86 5.17 -1.05
N GLY A 126 -17.93 6.10 -0.86
CA GLY A 126 -17.05 6.55 -1.93
C GLY A 126 -16.12 5.43 -2.41
N LEU A 127 -15.97 5.26 -3.72
CA LEU A 127 -14.98 4.36 -4.34
C LEU A 127 -13.57 4.96 -4.34
N GLN A 128 -13.39 6.12 -3.71
CA GLN A 128 -12.12 6.83 -3.58
C GLN A 128 -11.94 7.26 -2.14
N TYR A 129 -10.73 7.11 -1.64
CA TYR A 129 -10.37 7.46 -0.29
C TYR A 129 -8.98 8.08 -0.25
N VAL A 130 -8.85 9.14 0.53
CA VAL A 130 -7.57 9.78 0.81
C VAL A 130 -7.55 10.17 2.28
N ARG A 131 -6.46 9.84 2.96
CA ARG A 131 -6.18 10.31 4.31
C ARG A 131 -4.79 10.86 4.41
N GLN A 132 -4.72 12.11 4.82
CA GLN A 132 -3.49 12.78 5.22
C GLN A 132 -3.40 12.83 6.74
N TRP A 133 -2.22 12.51 7.29
CA TRP A 133 -1.99 12.64 8.72
C TRP A 133 -1.47 14.03 9.06
N MET A 134 -2.06 14.63 10.10
CA MET A 134 -1.49 15.83 10.72
C MET A 134 -0.08 15.51 11.24
N PRO A 135 0.87 16.46 11.17
CA PRO A 135 2.27 16.24 11.53
C PRO A 135 2.50 15.48 12.85
N ASP A 136 1.73 15.80 13.89
CA ASP A 136 1.89 15.23 15.24
C ASP A 136 1.35 13.80 15.39
N THR A 137 0.56 13.33 14.41
CA THR A 137 -0.16 12.04 14.47
C THR A 137 0.33 11.03 13.44
N ARG A 138 1.41 11.35 12.73
CA ARG A 138 1.95 10.54 11.63
C ARG A 138 2.43 9.18 12.15
N PRO A 139 1.84 8.06 11.68
CA PRO A 139 2.29 6.73 12.04
C PRO A 139 3.74 6.49 11.59
N ILE A 140 4.51 5.81 12.44
CA ILE A 140 5.89 5.38 12.12
C ILE A 140 5.91 3.88 11.98
N ILE A 141 6.48 3.38 10.89
CA ILE A 141 6.74 1.96 10.66
C ILE A 141 8.14 1.65 11.16
N ALA A 142 8.23 0.72 12.11
CA ALA A 142 9.50 0.31 12.71
C ALA A 142 10.42 -0.37 11.68
N VAL A 143 11.73 -0.40 11.96
CA VAL A 143 12.72 -1.11 11.14
C VAL A 143 12.39 -2.59 11.00
N SER A 144 12.78 -3.21 9.89
CA SER A 144 12.55 -4.65 9.63
C SER A 144 11.08 -5.07 9.81
N ARG A 145 10.16 -4.19 9.40
CA ARG A 145 8.72 -4.43 9.33
C ARG A 145 8.18 -4.07 7.96
N PHE A 146 6.96 -4.54 7.72
CA PHE A 146 6.25 -4.35 6.47
C PHE A 146 5.06 -3.43 6.69
N LEU A 147 4.96 -2.36 5.92
CA LEU A 147 3.69 -1.66 5.72
C LEU A 147 2.90 -2.40 4.65
N ARG A 148 1.60 -2.60 4.85
CA ARG A 148 0.72 -3.19 3.85
C ARG A 148 -0.57 -2.39 3.69
N VAL A 149 -0.95 -2.20 2.44
CA VAL A 149 -2.34 -1.92 2.06
C VAL A 149 -2.96 -3.24 1.63
N ARG A 150 -4.02 -3.66 2.31
CA ARG A 150 -4.74 -4.90 2.01
C ARG A 150 -6.17 -4.59 1.59
N ALA A 151 -6.71 -5.39 0.68
CA ALA A 151 -8.09 -5.31 0.28
C ALA A 151 -8.75 -6.68 0.36
N THR A 152 -10.01 -6.69 0.81
CA THR A 152 -10.90 -7.85 0.77
C THR A 152 -12.22 -7.39 0.15
N THR A 153 -12.54 -7.92 -1.01
CA THR A 153 -13.78 -7.66 -1.75
C THR A 153 -14.52 -8.99 -1.87
N PRO A 154 -15.41 -9.32 -0.92
CA PRO A 154 -16.07 -10.62 -0.91
C PRO A 154 -16.88 -10.84 -2.18
N THR A 155 -17.07 -12.11 -2.54
CA THR A 155 -17.78 -12.63 -3.73
C THR A 155 -17.15 -12.29 -5.09
N THR A 156 -16.76 -11.03 -5.32
CA THR A 156 -16.27 -10.56 -6.62
C THR A 156 -15.10 -9.62 -6.44
N ALA A 157 -13.99 -9.90 -7.13
CA ALA A 157 -12.84 -9.01 -7.12
C ALA A 157 -13.08 -7.79 -8.01
N THR A 158 -12.64 -6.64 -7.52
CA THR A 158 -12.69 -5.35 -8.21
C THR A 158 -11.28 -4.84 -8.45
N ASP A 159 -11.07 -4.07 -9.52
CA ASP A 159 -9.79 -3.44 -9.81
C ASP A 159 -9.58 -2.19 -8.94
N MET A 160 -8.42 -2.11 -8.29
CA MET A 160 -8.07 -1.05 -7.34
C MET A 160 -6.70 -0.45 -7.65
N ARG A 161 -6.58 0.88 -7.54
CA ARG A 161 -5.30 1.60 -7.45
C ARG A 161 -5.12 2.05 -6.00
N CYS A 162 -3.98 1.79 -5.40
CA CYS A 162 -3.63 2.34 -4.09
C CYS A 162 -2.20 2.86 -4.07
N TRP A 163 -1.96 3.78 -3.15
CA TRP A 163 -0.70 4.48 -3.03
C TRP A 163 -0.43 4.90 -1.59
N VAL A 164 0.85 5.10 -1.31
CA VAL A 164 1.33 5.61 -0.03
C VAL A 164 2.37 6.70 -0.29
N ILE A 165 2.23 7.82 0.41
CA ILE A 165 3.26 8.85 0.54
C ILE A 165 3.91 8.71 1.91
N PHE A 166 5.23 8.57 1.92
CA PHE A 166 6.01 8.41 3.14
C PHE A 166 7.30 9.21 3.08
N GLN A 167 7.97 9.37 4.21
CA GLN A 167 9.35 9.81 4.28
C GLN A 167 10.16 8.84 5.12
N GLU A 168 11.42 8.65 4.75
CA GLU A 168 12.36 7.85 5.54
C GLU A 168 12.81 8.66 6.75
N VAL A 169 12.87 8.05 7.93
CA VAL A 169 13.23 8.70 9.20
C VAL A 169 14.19 7.84 10.03
N GLY A 170 15.00 8.52 10.86
CA GLY A 170 16.05 7.92 11.70
C GLY A 170 17.40 7.91 11.00
#